data_AF-A0A7J5EXJ3-F1
#
_entry.id   AF-A0A7J5EXJ3-F1
#
_cell.length_a   1.000
_cell.length_b   1.000
_cell.length_c   1.000
_cell.angle_alpha   90.00
_cell.angle_beta   90.00
_cell.angle_gamma   90.00
#
_symmetry.space_group_name_H-M   'P 1'
#
loop_
_entity.id
_entity.type
_entity.pdbx_description
1 polymer ?
#
loop_
_entity_poly.entity_id
_entity_poly.type
_entity_poly.pdbx_seq_one_letter_code
_entity_poly.pdbx_strand_id
1 'polypeptide(L)'
;MTNIRSIVLGALAALVAIGGVYLLIEVKKSGAAPPSDVAVAQAAARPERGSSSDTDSTGRAPRIEDLNAGGFTRGGDKAKAPSPTEVDRRLAEKLRRDSTPGTEVEDPALNPDLDAAMLQANKLYDRHSYDDARQLALKLLDRQPGTVRMLRVVVSSSCILGDAEMAQKYWLQLPDFDRGQMSTRCERFGVTFTP
;
A
#
# COMPACT_ATOMS: atom_id res chain seq x y z
N MET A 1 -3.76 50.86 -24.34
CA MET A 1 -2.97 50.21 -23.28
C MET A 1 -3.30 48.73 -23.29
N THR A 2 -2.49 47.92 -23.96
CA THR A 2 -2.72 46.48 -24.06
C THR A 2 -2.50 45.87 -22.69
N ASN A 3 -3.57 45.38 -22.06
CA ASN A 3 -3.53 44.86 -20.70
C ASN A 3 -2.59 43.65 -20.64
N ILE A 4 -1.55 43.73 -19.82
CA ILE A 4 -0.57 42.65 -19.58
C ILE A 4 -1.28 41.32 -19.28
N ARG A 5 -2.45 41.38 -18.63
CA ARG A 5 -3.34 40.23 -18.40
C ARG A 5 -3.76 39.52 -19.69
N SER A 6 -4.10 40.25 -20.76
CA SER A 6 -4.48 39.68 -22.05
C SER A 6 -3.32 38.98 -22.74
N ILE A 7 -2.09 39.50 -22.56
CA ILE A 7 -0.88 38.88 -23.11
C ILE A 7 -0.56 37.58 -22.36
N VAL A 8 -0.64 37.60 -21.03
CA VAL A 8 -0.39 36.40 -20.19
C VAL A 8 -1.45 35.32 -20.45
N LEU A 9 -2.73 35.70 -20.53
CA LEU A 9 -3.81 34.76 -20.84
C LEU A 9 -3.68 34.18 -22.26
N GLY A 10 -3.29 35.00 -23.24
CA GLY A 10 -3.03 34.54 -24.60
C GLY A 10 -1.87 33.53 -24.66
N ALA A 11 -0.77 33.81 -23.95
CA ALA A 11 0.38 32.90 -23.88
C ALA A 11 0.04 31.57 -23.19
N LEU A 12 -0.73 31.61 -22.09
CA LEU A 12 -1.20 30.39 -21.42
C LEU A 12 -2.13 29.56 -22.30
N ALA A 13 -3.07 30.20 -23.01
CA ALA A 13 -3.97 29.51 -23.93
C ALA A 13 -3.19 28.81 -25.06
N ALA A 14 -2.16 29.47 -25.60
CA ALA A 14 -1.29 28.88 -26.62
C ALA A 14 -0.52 27.65 -26.08
N LEU A 15 0.02 27.72 -24.87
CA LEU A 15 0.72 26.60 -24.24
C LEU A 15 -0.19 25.39 -24.00
N VAL A 16 -1.42 25.63 -23.54
CA VAL A 16 -2.42 24.56 -23.35
C VAL A 16 -2.79 23.92 -24.68
N ALA A 17 -2.98 24.71 -25.74
CA ALA A 17 -3.28 24.19 -27.07
C ALA A 17 -2.13 23.33 -27.63
N ILE A 18 -0.89 23.80 -27.49
CA ILE A 18 0.31 23.05 -27.92
C ILE A 18 0.44 21.74 -27.13
N GLY A 19 0.26 21.79 -25.80
CA GLY A 19 0.29 20.60 -24.95
C GLY A 19 -0.80 19.58 -25.32
N GLY A 20 -2.02 20.05 -25.61
CA GLY A 20 -3.11 19.19 -26.06
C GLY A 20 -2.84 18.49 -27.39
N VAL A 21 -2.29 19.23 -28.38
CA VAL A 21 -1.89 18.65 -29.67
C VAL A 21 -0.76 17.65 -29.51
N TYR A 22 0.23 17.93 -28.64
CA TYR A 22 1.32 17.01 -28.35
C TYR A 22 0.80 15.69 -27.75
N LEU A 23 -0.09 15.75 -26.76
CA LEU A 23 -0.70 14.55 -26.17
C LEU A 23 -1.46 13.73 -27.22
N LEU A 24 -2.17 14.38 -28.14
CA LEU A 24 -2.93 13.70 -29.19
C LEU A 24 -2.01 12.98 -30.20
N ILE A 25 -0.86 13.58 -30.53
CA ILE A 25 0.17 12.93 -31.36
C ILE A 25 0.77 11.72 -30.63
N GLU A 26 1.06 11.87 -29.33
CA GLU A 26 1.68 10.80 -28.55
C GLU A 26 0.73 9.60 -28.37
N VAL A 27 -0.54 9.84 -28.06
CA VAL A 27 -1.57 8.77 -27.99
C VAL A 27 -1.70 8.02 -29.31
N LYS A 28 -1.59 8.73 -30.44
CA LYS A 28 -1.64 8.12 -31.78
C LYS A 28 -0.40 7.29 -32.09
N LYS A 29 0.78 7.66 -31.57
CA LYS A 29 2.01 6.86 -31.65
C LYS A 29 1.98 5.65 -30.73
N SER A 30 1.34 5.75 -29.57
CA SER A 30 1.22 4.64 -28.62
C SER A 30 0.36 3.47 -29.11
N GLY A 31 -0.29 3.58 -30.29
CA GLY A 31 -1.04 2.48 -30.89
C GLY A 31 -2.26 2.05 -30.07
N ALA A 32 -2.77 2.93 -29.21
CA ALA A 32 -3.96 2.67 -28.41
C ALA A 32 -5.17 2.50 -29.35
N ALA A 33 -5.52 1.24 -29.64
CA ALA A 33 -6.73 0.92 -30.37
C ALA A 33 -7.96 1.31 -29.53
N PRO A 34 -9.02 1.85 -30.13
CA PRO A 34 -10.27 2.03 -29.41
C PRO A 34 -10.74 0.68 -28.85
N PRO A 35 -11.31 0.64 -27.63
CA PRO A 35 -11.87 -0.59 -27.09
C PRO A 35 -12.90 -1.13 -28.08
N SER A 36 -12.81 -2.43 -28.39
CA SER A 36 -13.72 -3.06 -29.33
C SER A 36 -15.17 -2.94 -28.84
N ASP A 37 -16.13 -2.85 -29.76
CA ASP A 37 -17.57 -2.77 -29.41
C ASP A 37 -18.01 -3.95 -28.53
N VAL A 38 -17.31 -5.08 -28.63
CA VAL A 38 -17.50 -6.27 -27.78
C VAL A 38 -17.09 -6.01 -26.32
N ALA A 39 -15.99 -5.29 -26.08
CA ALA A 39 -15.54 -4.93 -24.74
C ALA A 39 -16.47 -3.90 -24.09
N VAL A 40 -16.99 -2.95 -24.89
CA VAL A 40 -17.99 -1.97 -24.42
C VAL A 40 -19.32 -2.67 -24.09
N ALA A 41 -19.77 -3.60 -24.93
CA ALA A 41 -20.96 -4.40 -24.66
C ALA A 41 -20.82 -5.33 -23.44
N GLN A 42 -19.64 -5.94 -23.23
CA GLN A 42 -19.38 -6.76 -22.03
C GLN A 42 -19.33 -5.94 -20.74
N ALA A 43 -18.84 -4.70 -20.79
CA ALA A 43 -18.87 -3.80 -19.64
C ALA A 43 -20.31 -3.36 -19.30
N ALA A 44 -21.14 -3.11 -20.32
CA ALA A 44 -22.55 -2.75 -20.15
C ALA A 44 -23.44 -3.94 -19.71
N ALA A 45 -23.04 -5.18 -20.02
CA ALA A 45 -23.81 -6.38 -19.69
C ALA A 45 -23.53 -6.95 -18.29
N ARG A 46 -22.72 -6.29 -17.46
CA ARG A 46 -22.39 -6.78 -16.11
C ARG A 46 -23.56 -6.45 -15.16
N PRO A 47 -24.35 -7.43 -14.70
CA PRO A 47 -25.46 -7.16 -13.79
C PRO A 47 -24.90 -6.79 -12.41
N GLU A 48 -25.50 -5.77 -11.80
CA GLU A 48 -25.40 -5.47 -10.37
C GLU A 48 -25.57 -6.78 -9.57
N ARG A 49 -24.51 -7.26 -8.93
CA ARG A 49 -24.51 -8.51 -8.17
C ARG A 49 -25.22 -8.28 -6.83
N GLY A 50 -26.54 -8.20 -6.87
CA GLY A 50 -27.43 -8.35 -5.74
C GLY A 50 -27.91 -9.80 -5.62
N SER A 51 -27.55 -10.43 -4.50
CA SER A 51 -28.30 -11.45 -3.76
C SER A 51 -29.11 -12.52 -4.53
N SER A 52 -28.63 -13.77 -4.54
CA SER A 52 -29.49 -14.93 -4.32
C SER A 52 -28.71 -16.21 -4.02
N SER A 53 -29.33 -16.98 -3.14
CA SER A 53 -28.92 -18.20 -2.44
C SER A 53 -29.08 -19.49 -3.28
N ASP A 54 -28.46 -20.55 -2.73
CA ASP A 54 -28.73 -21.98 -2.91
C ASP A 54 -28.52 -22.64 -4.28
N THR A 55 -27.48 -23.49 -4.39
CA THR A 55 -27.68 -24.96 -4.50
C THR A 55 -26.38 -25.75 -4.34
N ASP A 56 -26.46 -26.73 -3.45
CA ASP A 56 -26.04 -28.14 -3.55
C ASP A 56 -24.59 -28.56 -3.85
N SER A 57 -24.07 -29.24 -2.84
CA SER A 57 -23.08 -30.31 -2.76
C SER A 57 -22.54 -30.91 -4.07
N THR A 58 -21.24 -30.73 -4.32
CA THR A 58 -20.22 -31.80 -4.37
C THR A 58 -18.85 -31.18 -4.69
N GLY A 59 -17.84 -31.46 -3.86
CA GLY A 59 -16.44 -31.11 -4.16
C GLY A 59 -15.90 -29.81 -3.53
N ARG A 60 -16.25 -29.49 -2.27
CA ARG A 60 -15.66 -28.35 -1.55
C ARG A 60 -14.29 -28.73 -0.97
N ALA A 61 -13.25 -28.02 -1.39
CA ALA A 61 -11.93 -28.03 -0.75
C ALA A 61 -12.07 -27.68 0.74
N PRO A 62 -11.29 -28.33 1.64
CA PRO A 62 -11.47 -28.21 3.08
C PRO A 62 -11.38 -26.74 3.50
N ARG A 63 -12.41 -26.31 4.22
CA ARG A 63 -12.49 -24.98 4.79
C ARG A 63 -11.62 -24.97 6.05
N ILE A 64 -10.90 -23.88 6.31
CA ILE A 64 -9.99 -23.74 7.46
C ILE A 64 -10.72 -24.01 8.81
N GLU A 65 -12.05 -23.92 8.82
CA GLU A 65 -12.91 -24.24 9.96
C GLU A 65 -12.95 -25.75 10.31
N ASP A 66 -12.62 -26.66 9.37
CA ASP A 66 -12.60 -28.12 9.59
C ASP A 66 -11.30 -28.62 10.26
N LEU A 67 -10.25 -27.78 10.28
CA LEU A 67 -8.95 -28.14 10.89
C LEU A 67 -8.95 -28.04 12.42
N ASN A 68 -10.03 -27.53 13.03
CA ASN A 68 -10.13 -27.36 14.48
C ASN A 68 -11.09 -28.35 15.16
N ALA A 69 -11.67 -29.29 14.40
CA ALA A 69 -12.65 -30.26 14.90
C ALA A 69 -12.04 -31.63 15.30
N GLY A 70 -10.70 -31.74 15.40
CA GLY A 70 -10.01 -33.00 15.65
C GLY A 70 -9.09 -33.00 16.88
N GLY A 71 -9.64 -33.36 18.04
CA GLY A 71 -8.96 -34.16 19.05
C GLY A 71 -7.82 -33.54 19.87
N PHE A 72 -8.16 -32.95 21.02
CA PHE A 72 -7.30 -33.02 22.21
C PHE A 72 -8.13 -33.40 23.44
N THR A 73 -8.27 -34.70 23.69
CA THR A 73 -8.70 -35.22 24.99
C THR A 73 -7.48 -35.45 25.86
N ARG A 74 -7.06 -34.46 26.65
CA ARG A 74 -6.35 -34.69 27.93
C ARG A 74 -6.22 -33.42 28.77
N GLY A 75 -6.68 -33.50 30.02
CA GLY A 75 -6.27 -32.62 31.11
C GLY A 75 -7.16 -31.41 31.32
N GLY A 76 -7.95 -31.46 32.39
CA GLY A 76 -8.79 -30.34 32.80
C GLY A 76 -7.98 -29.14 33.24
N ASP A 77 -8.35 -27.98 32.73
CA ASP A 77 -8.71 -26.82 33.53
C ASP A 77 -9.68 -26.00 32.69
N LYS A 78 -10.88 -25.74 33.22
CA LYS A 78 -11.85 -24.86 32.57
C LYS A 78 -11.28 -23.43 32.62
N ALA A 79 -10.46 -23.06 31.64
CA ALA A 79 -10.06 -21.68 31.42
C ALA A 79 -11.30 -20.90 30.96
N LYS A 80 -11.99 -20.31 31.94
CA LYS A 80 -13.06 -19.34 31.73
C LYS A 80 -12.52 -18.23 30.82
N ALA A 81 -13.22 -17.94 29.72
CA ALA A 81 -12.88 -16.82 28.86
C ALA A 81 -12.77 -15.55 29.73
N PRO A 82 -11.67 -14.77 29.61
CA PRO A 82 -11.49 -13.56 30.41
C PRO A 82 -12.65 -12.60 30.12
N SER A 83 -13.28 -12.09 31.18
CA SER A 83 -14.33 -11.07 31.02
C SER A 83 -13.75 -9.82 30.33
N PRO A 84 -14.56 -9.00 29.66
CA PRO A 84 -14.09 -7.75 29.03
C PRO A 84 -13.26 -6.88 29.99
N THR A 85 -13.65 -6.84 31.26
CA THR A 85 -12.92 -6.16 32.34
C THR A 85 -11.53 -6.72 32.63
N GLU A 86 -11.31 -8.01 32.39
CA GLU A 86 -10.02 -8.68 32.57
C GLU A 86 -9.05 -8.32 31.42
N VAL A 87 -9.58 -8.14 30.21
CA VAL A 87 -8.82 -7.67 29.04
C VAL A 87 -8.40 -6.22 29.24
N ASP A 88 -9.31 -5.37 29.69
CA ASP A 88 -9.01 -3.96 30.01
C ASP A 88 -7.99 -3.84 31.15
N ARG A 89 -8.10 -4.69 32.18
CA ARG A 89 -7.13 -4.75 33.27
C ARG A 89 -5.75 -5.18 32.78
N ARG A 90 -5.67 -6.18 31.90
CA ARG A 90 -4.39 -6.62 31.30
C ARG A 90 -3.77 -5.55 30.39
N LEU A 91 -4.59 -4.81 29.65
CA LEU A 91 -4.13 -3.68 28.82
C LEU A 91 -3.61 -2.52 29.68
N ALA A 92 -4.31 -2.20 30.77
CA ALA A 92 -3.88 -1.18 31.73
C ALA A 92 -2.59 -1.58 32.49
N GLU A 93 -2.45 -2.85 32.84
CA GLU A 93 -1.22 -3.39 33.47
C GLU A 93 -0.02 -3.32 32.51
N LYS A 94 -0.26 -3.58 31.22
CA LYS A 94 0.77 -3.49 30.17
C LYS A 94 1.21 -2.04 29.95
N LEU A 95 0.27 -1.10 29.87
CA LEU A 95 0.55 0.34 29.77
C LEU A 95 1.32 0.88 30.98
N ARG A 96 1.08 0.33 32.19
CA ARG A 96 1.84 0.68 33.39
C ARG A 96 3.27 0.13 33.40
N ARG A 97 3.51 -1.07 32.86
CA ARG A 97 4.87 -1.61 32.69
C ARG A 97 5.71 -0.80 31.69
N ASP A 98 5.08 -0.36 30.61
CA ASP A 98 5.75 0.43 29.56
C ASP A 98 6.04 1.88 30.00
N SER A 99 5.52 2.33 31.15
CA SER A 99 5.69 3.69 31.67
C SER A 99 6.77 3.79 32.76
N THR A 100 7.93 3.18 32.57
CA THR A 100 9.09 3.40 33.46
C THR A 100 10.04 4.42 32.82
N PRO A 101 10.22 5.63 33.39
CA PRO A 101 11.22 6.56 32.90
C PRO A 101 12.59 6.17 33.48
N GLY A 102 13.44 5.57 32.66
CA GLY A 102 14.74 5.08 33.12
C GLY A 102 15.73 4.85 31.99
N THR A 103 16.61 5.83 31.83
CA THR A 103 18.04 5.69 31.48
C THR A 103 18.38 4.99 30.17
N GLU A 104 18.54 5.86 29.15
CA GLU A 104 19.50 5.82 28.06
C GLU A 104 20.65 4.79 28.24
N VAL A 105 20.43 3.60 27.71
CA VAL A 105 21.50 2.69 27.26
C VAL A 105 21.14 2.34 25.82
N GLU A 106 21.89 2.94 24.91
CA GLU A 106 21.68 2.88 23.46
C GLU A 106 22.08 1.48 22.95
N ASP A 107 21.16 0.51 23.06
CA ASP A 107 21.21 -0.73 22.31
C ASP A 107 20.56 -0.49 20.93
N PRO A 108 21.32 -0.45 19.83
CA PRO A 108 20.77 -0.18 18.50
C PRO A 108 19.77 -1.24 18.02
N ALA A 109 19.65 -2.38 18.70
CA ALA A 109 18.66 -3.42 18.41
C ALA A 109 17.27 -3.15 19.01
N LEU A 110 17.14 -2.23 19.97
CA LEU A 110 15.90 -1.93 20.68
C LEU A 110 15.74 -0.42 20.81
N ASN A 111 15.64 0.26 19.67
CA ASN A 111 15.31 1.68 19.65
C ASN A 111 13.78 1.81 19.50
N PRO A 112 13.00 1.87 20.60
CA PRO A 112 11.53 1.87 20.54
C PRO A 112 10.99 3.03 19.68
N ASP A 113 11.77 4.12 19.60
CA ASP A 113 11.47 5.27 18.74
C ASP A 113 11.57 4.94 17.25
N LEU A 114 12.47 4.04 16.85
CA LEU A 114 12.63 3.62 15.46
C LEU A 114 11.47 2.71 15.03
N ASP A 115 11.05 1.78 15.90
CA ASP A 115 9.86 0.95 15.66
C ASP A 115 8.58 1.78 15.60
N ALA A 116 8.43 2.75 16.50
CA ALA A 116 7.31 3.69 16.49
C ALA A 116 7.30 4.54 15.21
N ALA A 117 8.47 5.02 14.75
CA ALA A 117 8.61 5.78 13.52
C ALA A 117 8.32 4.92 12.27
N MET A 118 8.76 3.66 12.24
CA MET A 118 8.38 2.71 11.18
C MET A 118 6.86 2.53 11.14
N LEU A 119 6.23 2.31 12.29
CA LEU A 119 4.77 2.20 12.37
C LEU A 119 4.08 3.48 11.88
N GLN A 120 4.64 4.65 12.20
CA GLN A 120 4.14 5.94 11.72
C GLN A 120 4.25 6.08 10.20
N ALA A 121 5.36 5.66 9.58
CA ALA A 121 5.51 5.67 8.12
C ALA A 121 4.43 4.83 7.42
N ASN A 122 4.10 3.66 7.99
CA ASN A 122 3.00 2.84 7.48
C ASN A 122 1.64 3.53 7.65
N LYS A 123 1.38 4.14 8.81
CA LYS A 123 0.14 4.89 9.04
C LYS A 123 -0.04 6.04 8.05
N LEU A 124 1.05 6.73 7.69
CA LEU A 124 1.02 7.78 6.66
C LEU A 124 0.66 7.19 5.29
N TYR A 125 1.28 6.07 4.94
CA TYR A 125 0.97 5.35 3.70
C TYR A 125 -0.50 4.92 3.63
N ASP A 126 -1.02 4.32 4.71
CA ASP A 126 -2.39 3.83 4.81
C ASP A 126 -3.43 4.98 4.74
N ARG A 127 -3.02 6.20 5.08
CA ARG A 127 -3.85 7.42 5.00
C ARG A 127 -3.72 8.14 3.66
N HIS A 128 -3.03 7.56 2.68
CA HIS A 128 -2.73 8.16 1.38
C HIS A 128 -1.81 9.39 1.43
N SER A 129 -1.12 9.62 2.55
CA SER A 129 -0.06 10.62 2.67
C SER A 129 1.24 10.07 2.10
N TYR A 130 1.25 9.78 0.80
CA TYR A 130 2.33 9.02 0.15
C TYR A 130 3.67 9.76 0.16
N ASP A 131 3.67 11.08 -0.02
CA ASP A 131 4.91 11.85 0.02
C ASP A 131 5.52 11.86 1.42
N ASP A 132 4.72 12.14 2.46
CA ASP A 132 5.17 12.10 3.85
C ASP A 132 5.63 10.70 4.27
N ALA A 133 4.89 9.66 3.86
CA ALA A 133 5.26 8.27 4.12
C ALA A 133 6.62 7.92 3.49
N ARG A 134 6.83 8.34 2.24
CA ARG A 134 8.09 8.17 1.52
C ARG A 134 9.24 8.89 2.22
N GLN A 135 9.06 10.17 2.57
CA GLN A 135 10.09 10.95 3.24
C GLN A 135 10.48 10.35 4.59
N LEU A 136 9.51 9.91 5.40
CA LEU A 136 9.79 9.27 6.68
C LEU A 136 10.48 7.91 6.50
N ALA A 137 10.02 7.10 5.56
CA ALA A 137 10.64 5.80 5.26
C ALA A 137 12.09 5.94 4.75
N LEU A 138 12.39 6.97 3.94
CA LEU A 138 13.75 7.27 3.51
C LEU A 138 14.66 7.62 4.70
N LYS A 139 14.21 8.50 5.60
CA LYS A 139 14.96 8.84 6.84
C LYS A 139 15.23 7.61 7.70
N LEU A 140 14.30 6.65 7.73
CA LEU A 140 14.47 5.40 8.47
C LEU A 140 15.46 4.46 7.78
N LEU A 141 15.45 4.38 6.45
CA LEU A 141 16.41 3.60 5.67
C LEU A 141 17.84 4.13 5.75
N ASP A 142 18.02 5.44 5.95
CA ASP A 142 19.34 6.02 6.21
C ASP A 142 19.95 5.52 7.53
N ARG A 143 19.10 5.21 8.51
CA ARG A 143 19.51 4.70 9.83
C ARG A 143 19.60 3.17 9.86
N GLN A 144 18.63 2.51 9.23
CA GLN A 144 18.53 1.06 9.16
C GLN A 144 18.32 0.65 7.70
N PRO A 145 19.40 0.53 6.91
CA PRO A 145 19.30 0.11 5.53
C PRO A 145 18.82 -1.34 5.44
N GLY A 146 18.09 -1.66 4.38
CA GLY A 146 17.62 -3.02 4.14
C GLY A 146 16.34 -3.43 4.88
N THR A 147 15.72 -2.52 5.64
CA THR A 147 14.40 -2.79 6.23
C THR A 147 13.35 -2.93 5.13
N VAL A 148 13.04 -4.18 4.79
CA VAL A 148 12.14 -4.57 3.69
C VAL A 148 10.80 -3.82 3.77
N ARG A 149 10.26 -3.65 4.99
CA ARG A 149 9.02 -2.91 5.20
C ARG A 149 9.10 -1.46 4.72
N MET A 150 10.18 -0.75 5.03
CA MET A 150 10.38 0.63 4.61
C MET A 150 10.72 0.72 3.12
N LEU A 151 11.49 -0.23 2.58
CA LEU A 151 11.72 -0.34 1.13
C LEU A 151 10.40 -0.48 0.37
N ARG A 152 9.47 -1.35 0.81
CA ARG A 152 8.15 -1.52 0.19
C ARG A 152 7.32 -0.23 0.25
N VAL A 153 7.38 0.52 1.35
CA VAL A 153 6.70 1.82 1.49
C VAL A 153 7.27 2.83 0.50
N VAL A 154 8.59 2.96 0.41
CA VAL A 154 9.24 3.89 -0.54
C VAL A 154 8.89 3.52 -1.98
N VAL A 155 9.02 2.24 -2.36
CA VAL A 155 8.72 1.77 -3.72
C VAL A 155 7.25 2.02 -4.06
N SER A 156 6.32 1.57 -3.21
CA SER A 156 4.89 1.74 -3.48
C SER A 156 4.50 3.21 -3.55
N SER A 157 4.99 4.06 -2.63
CA SER A 157 4.70 5.49 -2.63
C SER A 157 5.25 6.18 -3.88
N SER A 158 6.46 5.82 -4.30
CA SER A 158 7.09 6.39 -5.49
C SER A 158 6.32 6.01 -6.76
N CYS A 159 5.84 4.76 -6.86
CA CYS A 159 4.97 4.35 -7.97
C CYS A 159 3.68 5.17 -8.04
N ILE A 160 3.04 5.41 -6.89
CA ILE A 160 1.79 6.19 -6.82
C ILE A 160 2.03 7.66 -7.19
N LEU A 161 3.18 8.21 -6.83
CA LEU A 161 3.58 9.58 -7.14
C LEU A 161 4.12 9.75 -8.58
N GLY A 162 4.27 8.67 -9.34
CA GLY A 162 4.84 8.69 -10.70
C GLY A 162 6.36 8.85 -10.76
N ASP A 163 7.05 8.65 -9.64
CA ASP A 163 8.51 8.75 -9.53
C ASP A 163 9.16 7.39 -9.84
N ALA A 164 9.25 7.07 -11.13
CA ALA A 164 9.77 5.80 -11.61
C ALA A 164 11.24 5.59 -11.27
N GLU A 165 12.05 6.65 -11.28
CA GLU A 165 13.48 6.58 -10.96
C GLU A 165 13.70 6.20 -9.50
N MET A 166 12.98 6.86 -8.58
CA MET A 166 13.07 6.53 -7.17
C MET A 166 12.51 5.14 -6.89
N ALA A 167 11.39 4.78 -7.52
CA ALA A 167 10.83 3.44 -7.39
C ALA A 167 11.85 2.37 -7.81
N GLN A 168 12.49 2.53 -8.97
CA GLN A 168 13.51 1.59 -9.49
C GLN A 168 14.70 1.48 -8.54
N LYS A 169 15.22 2.61 -8.04
CA LYS A 169 16.37 2.64 -7.13
C LYS A 169 16.16 1.80 -5.87
N TYR A 170 14.98 1.90 -5.25
CA TYR A 170 14.69 1.17 -4.01
C TYR A 170 14.10 -0.22 -4.28
N TRP A 171 13.52 -0.46 -5.45
CA TRP A 171 13.07 -1.79 -5.88
C TRP A 171 14.25 -2.76 -6.02
N LEU A 172 15.40 -2.32 -6.54
CA LEU A 172 16.61 -3.14 -6.65
C LEU A 172 17.16 -3.62 -5.29
N GLN A 173 16.80 -2.94 -4.20
CA GLN A 173 17.24 -3.30 -2.84
C GLN A 173 16.30 -4.29 -2.16
N LEU A 174 15.12 -4.54 -2.73
CA LEU A 174 14.18 -5.52 -2.17
C LEU A 174 14.68 -6.96 -2.43
N PRO A 175 14.37 -7.90 -1.54
CA PRO A 175 14.51 -9.33 -1.81
C PRO A 175 13.70 -9.76 -3.04
N ASP A 176 14.14 -10.82 -3.72
CA ASP A 176 13.54 -11.30 -4.99
C ASP A 176 12.03 -11.51 -4.91
N PHE A 177 11.57 -12.12 -3.82
CA PHE A 177 10.14 -12.35 -3.56
C PHE A 177 9.35 -11.05 -3.52
N ASP A 178 9.94 -10.00 -2.95
CA ASP A 178 9.31 -8.68 -2.82
C ASP A 178 9.37 -7.86 -4.09
N ARG A 179 10.46 -8.01 -4.86
CA ARG A 179 10.56 -7.40 -6.19
C ARG A 179 9.41 -7.82 -7.07
N GLY A 180 9.09 -9.12 -7.12
CA GLY A 180 7.97 -9.65 -7.89
C GLY A 180 6.62 -9.04 -7.47
N GLN A 181 6.33 -9.00 -6.16
CA GLN A 181 5.08 -8.42 -5.67
C GLN A 181 4.96 -6.91 -5.93
N MET A 182 6.07 -6.18 -5.78
CA MET A 182 6.08 -4.74 -6.02
C MET A 182 5.97 -4.41 -7.50
N SER A 183 6.55 -5.21 -8.40
CA SER A 183 6.36 -5.05 -9.85
C SER A 183 4.88 -5.11 -10.23
N THR A 184 4.17 -6.17 -9.84
CA THR A 184 2.72 -6.29 -10.14
C THR A 184 1.89 -5.16 -9.54
N ARG A 185 2.30 -4.61 -8.38
CA ARG A 185 1.59 -3.50 -7.75
C ARG A 185 1.84 -2.18 -8.49
N CYS A 186 3.08 -1.92 -8.88
CA CYS A 186 3.50 -0.68 -9.51
C CYS A 186 3.03 -0.55 -10.96
N GLU A 187 2.84 -1.66 -11.67
CA GLU A 187 2.25 -1.69 -13.01
C GLU A 187 0.90 -0.98 -13.08
N ARG A 188 0.10 -1.04 -12.00
CA ARG A 188 -1.21 -0.34 -11.90
C ARG A 188 -1.09 1.18 -11.97
N PHE A 189 0.09 1.71 -11.68
CA PHE A 189 0.41 3.13 -11.72
C PHE A 189 1.26 3.49 -12.94
N GLY A 190 1.43 2.57 -13.89
CA GLY A 190 2.24 2.79 -15.09
C GLY A 190 3.75 2.75 -14.86
N VAL A 191 4.20 2.29 -13.69
CA VAL A 191 5.63 2.13 -13.37
C VAL A 191 6.04 0.67 -13.55
N THR A 192 6.99 0.43 -14.43
CA THR A 192 7.61 -0.89 -14.66
C THR A 192 9.06 -0.87 -14.21
N PHE A 193 9.58 -2.04 -13.85
CA PHE A 193 10.96 -2.19 -13.36
C PHE A 193 11.81 -3.02 -14.31
N THR A 194 13.10 -2.68 -14.37
CA THR A 194 14.11 -3.46 -15.08
C THR A 194 15.02 -4.17 -14.05
N PRO A 195 15.13 -5.50 -14.09
CA PRO A 195 16.03 -6.26 -13.22
C PRO A 195 17.51 -5.99 -13.50
#